data_AF-A0A7I7XQW1-F1
#
_entry.id   AF-A0A7I7XQW1-F1
#
_cell.length_a   1.000
_cell.length_b   1.000
_cell.length_c   1.000
_cell.angle_alpha   90.00
_cell.angle_beta   90.00
_cell.angle_gamma   90.00
#
_symmetry.space_group_name_H-M   'P 1'
#
loop_
_entity.id
_entity.type
_entity.pdbx_description
1 polymer ?
#
loop_
_entity_poly.entity_id
_entity_poly.type
_entity_poly.pdbx_seq_one_letter_code
_entity_poly.pdbx_strand_id
1 'polypeptide(L)'
;MLTDTFQITEAGDTMDAELFPQNNDRIIAQQASPIRVIVGNPPYKSGQGSANDNNAKQPYPTLDAAISTTYAARSTAKLKSKLYDSYVRAIRWATDRIGDTGIVAYVTNSGWLTGNTTDGLRIAMPEEFSALYIYDLRGNQRQTDWRTEGGKIFDDGSQTGAAILIAVKNPAATGPCRIHYRDIGDGLSREDKLAIVATSQFTTMAWSW
;
A
#
# COMPACT_ATOMS: atom_id res chain seq x y z
N MET A 1 -10.00 -4.96 18.71
CA MET A 1 -10.42 -5.94 17.70
C MET A 1 -9.17 -6.69 17.29
N LEU A 2 -9.20 -8.01 17.36
CA LEU A 2 -8.11 -8.88 16.90
C LEU A 2 -8.63 -9.64 15.70
N THR A 3 -8.02 -9.46 14.54
CA THR A 3 -8.51 -10.06 13.30
C THR A 3 -7.46 -10.03 12.19
N ASP A 4 -7.60 -10.89 11.19
CA ASP A 4 -7.02 -10.66 9.86
C ASP A 4 -8.01 -9.84 9.02
N THR A 5 -7.62 -8.61 8.69
CA THR A 5 -8.45 -7.65 7.96
C THR A 5 -8.78 -8.11 6.54
N PHE A 6 -7.89 -8.87 5.89
CA PHE A 6 -8.15 -9.39 4.55
C PHE A 6 -9.18 -10.52 4.59
N GLN A 7 -9.05 -11.40 5.59
CA GLN A 7 -9.90 -12.56 5.76
C GLN A 7 -11.37 -12.18 6.03
N ILE A 8 -11.62 -11.19 6.90
CA ILE A 8 -12.99 -10.71 7.22
C ILE A 8 -13.79 -10.27 5.98
N THR A 9 -13.11 -9.80 4.94
CA THR A 9 -13.77 -9.25 3.73
C THR A 9 -13.89 -10.25 2.59
N GLU A 10 -13.44 -11.49 2.78
CA GLU A 10 -13.58 -12.54 1.77
C GLU A 10 -15.03 -13.03 1.64
N ALA A 11 -15.46 -13.31 0.40
CA ALA A 11 -16.80 -13.79 0.15
C ALA A 11 -17.00 -15.20 0.75
N GLY A 12 -17.99 -15.34 1.64
CA GLY A 12 -18.38 -16.62 2.24
C GLY A 12 -17.69 -16.96 3.56
N ASP A 13 -16.90 -16.04 4.15
CA ASP A 13 -16.28 -16.30 5.45
C ASP A 13 -17.23 -15.94 6.61
N THR A 14 -18.00 -16.94 7.04
CA THR A 14 -18.83 -16.89 8.26
C THR A 14 -18.05 -17.31 9.52
N MET A 15 -16.79 -17.73 9.40
CA MET A 15 -16.11 -18.51 10.43
C MET A 15 -15.61 -17.65 11.60
N ASP A 16 -15.17 -16.42 11.34
CA ASP A 16 -14.80 -15.45 12.40
C ASP A 16 -16.01 -14.93 13.18
N ALA A 17 -17.20 -14.92 12.56
CA ALA A 17 -18.44 -14.48 13.20
C ALA A 17 -18.92 -15.48 14.27
N GLU A 18 -18.66 -16.78 14.07
CA GLU A 18 -19.07 -17.86 14.97
C GLU A 18 -18.04 -18.17 16.07
N LEU A 19 -16.74 -17.97 15.83
CA LEU A 19 -15.66 -18.35 16.75
C LEU A 19 -15.44 -17.38 17.93
N PHE A 20 -15.79 -16.09 17.79
CA PHE A 20 -15.61 -15.09 18.85
C PHE A 20 -16.82 -14.14 18.98
N PRO A 21 -17.92 -14.57 19.63
CA PRO A 21 -19.16 -13.80 19.67
C PRO A 21 -19.00 -12.36 20.23
N GLN A 22 -18.08 -12.14 21.17
CA GLN A 22 -17.80 -10.79 21.71
C GLN A 22 -16.93 -9.90 20.78
N ASN A 23 -16.16 -10.50 19.86
CA ASN A 23 -15.41 -9.79 18.82
C ASN A 23 -16.28 -9.53 17.57
N ASN A 24 -17.30 -10.37 17.36
CA ASN A 24 -18.19 -10.33 16.20
C ASN A 24 -19.02 -9.04 16.12
N ASP A 25 -19.63 -8.58 17.23
CA ASP A 25 -20.43 -7.34 17.22
C ASP A 25 -19.62 -6.11 16.78
N ARG A 26 -18.33 -6.06 17.17
CA ARG A 26 -17.42 -4.97 16.76
C ARG A 26 -17.02 -5.09 15.28
N ILE A 27 -16.86 -6.31 14.77
CA ILE A 27 -16.56 -6.56 13.35
C ILE A 27 -17.75 -6.16 12.48
N ILE A 28 -18.97 -6.59 12.83
CA ILE A 28 -20.21 -6.26 12.10
C ILE A 28 -20.42 -4.74 12.09
N ALA A 29 -20.31 -4.08 13.25
CA ALA A 29 -20.44 -2.63 13.34
C ALA A 29 -19.37 -1.89 12.51
N GLN A 30 -18.13 -2.39 12.47
CA GLN A 30 -17.07 -1.83 11.66
C GLN A 30 -17.29 -2.06 10.16
N GLN A 31 -17.77 -3.23 9.74
CA GLN A 31 -18.10 -3.52 8.33
C GLN A 31 -19.25 -2.64 7.83
N ALA A 32 -20.28 -2.41 8.64
CA ALA A 32 -21.41 -1.56 8.30
C ALA A 32 -21.07 -0.05 8.26
N SER A 33 -19.98 0.35 8.91
CA SER A 33 -19.59 1.77 9.00
C SER A 33 -19.07 2.30 7.65
N PRO A 34 -19.46 3.51 7.23
CA PRO A 34 -18.91 4.16 6.04
C PRO A 34 -17.50 4.68 6.33
N ILE A 35 -16.49 3.80 6.21
CA ILE A 35 -15.10 4.16 6.43
C ILE A 35 -14.65 5.12 5.33
N ARG A 36 -14.32 6.36 5.73
CA ARG A 36 -13.82 7.41 4.84
C ARG A 36 -12.31 7.55 4.85
N VAL A 37 -11.64 7.04 5.87
CA VAL A 37 -10.20 7.20 6.04
C VAL A 37 -9.60 5.87 6.50
N ILE A 38 -8.59 5.39 5.78
CA ILE A 38 -7.80 4.22 6.13
C ILE A 38 -6.35 4.67 6.22
N VAL A 39 -5.74 4.51 7.39
CA VAL A 39 -4.34 4.84 7.62
C VAL A 39 -3.57 3.64 8.18
N GLY A 40 -2.27 3.53 7.88
CA GLY A 40 -1.46 2.47 8.47
C GLY A 40 -0.09 2.25 7.85
N ASN A 41 0.60 1.23 8.37
CA ASN A 41 1.83 0.68 7.82
C ASN A 41 1.56 -0.79 7.48
N PRO A 42 0.99 -1.10 6.31
CA PRO A 42 0.63 -2.46 5.94
C PRO A 42 1.85 -3.38 5.92
N PRO A 43 1.67 -4.70 6.16
CA PRO A 43 2.79 -5.63 6.22
C PRO A 43 3.54 -5.74 4.89
N TYR A 44 4.88 -5.77 4.97
CA TYR A 44 5.75 -5.96 3.80
C TYR A 44 6.19 -7.42 3.69
N LYS A 45 5.35 -8.27 3.11
CA LYS A 45 5.69 -9.68 2.85
C LYS A 45 5.62 -9.99 1.36
N SER A 46 6.77 -10.39 0.80
CA SER A 46 6.91 -10.77 -0.60
C SER A 46 7.30 -12.24 -0.75
N GLY A 47 6.35 -13.14 -0.53
CA GLY A 47 6.56 -14.59 -0.70
C GLY A 47 7.56 -15.23 0.26
N GLN A 48 7.77 -16.54 0.10
CA GLN A 48 8.74 -17.34 0.85
C GLN A 48 10.18 -16.99 0.43
N GLY A 49 11.13 -17.04 1.38
CA GLY A 49 12.56 -16.93 1.07
C GLY A 49 13.13 -18.22 0.47
N SER A 50 12.50 -19.36 0.75
CA SER A 50 12.84 -20.68 0.23
C SER A 50 11.58 -21.54 0.06
N ALA A 51 11.56 -22.45 -0.92
CA ALA A 51 10.49 -23.44 -1.09
C ALA A 51 10.30 -24.38 0.12
N ASN A 52 11.27 -24.40 1.06
CA ASN A 52 11.23 -25.16 2.31
C ASN A 52 10.63 -24.38 3.50
N ASP A 53 10.31 -23.10 3.34
CA ASP A 53 9.64 -22.36 4.41
C ASP A 53 8.18 -22.83 4.49
N ASN A 54 7.71 -23.32 5.63
CA ASN A 54 6.29 -23.66 5.83
C ASN A 54 5.42 -22.40 6.05
N ASN A 55 5.59 -21.41 5.18
CA ASN A 55 5.04 -20.05 5.26
C ASN A 55 4.31 -19.70 3.96
N ALA A 56 3.44 -20.61 3.50
CA ALA A 56 2.66 -20.42 2.28
C ALA A 56 1.80 -19.14 2.42
N LYS A 57 1.72 -18.33 1.35
CA LYS A 57 0.84 -17.15 1.33
C LYS A 57 -0.59 -17.63 1.59
N GLN A 58 -1.24 -17.10 2.62
CA GLN A 58 -2.66 -17.28 2.81
C GLN A 58 -3.39 -16.79 1.54
N PRO A 59 -4.23 -17.65 0.91
CA PRO A 59 -5.00 -17.26 -0.26
C PRO A 59 -6.16 -16.35 0.19
N TYR A 60 -6.37 -15.27 -0.55
CA TYR A 60 -7.52 -14.38 -0.38
C TYR A 60 -8.21 -14.27 -1.75
N PRO A 61 -9.04 -15.25 -2.15
CA PRO A 61 -9.51 -15.37 -3.53
C PRO A 61 -10.24 -14.14 -4.07
N THR A 62 -11.06 -13.48 -3.25
CA THR A 62 -11.85 -12.29 -3.60
C THR A 62 -10.91 -11.10 -3.82
N LEU A 63 -10.01 -10.86 -2.86
CA LEU A 63 -9.02 -9.79 -2.95
C LEU A 63 -8.03 -10.01 -4.10
N ASP A 64 -7.57 -11.24 -4.29
CA ASP A 64 -6.67 -11.62 -5.37
C ASP A 64 -7.35 -11.52 -6.74
N ALA A 65 -8.64 -11.83 -6.84
CA ALA A 65 -9.44 -11.60 -8.05
C ALA A 65 -9.54 -10.11 -8.36
N ALA A 66 -9.79 -9.26 -7.36
CA ALA A 66 -9.81 -7.81 -7.54
C ALA A 66 -8.46 -7.27 -8.03
N ILE A 67 -7.33 -7.76 -7.51
CA ILE A 67 -5.98 -7.43 -8.01
C ILE A 67 -5.82 -7.89 -9.47
N SER A 68 -6.30 -9.10 -9.79
CA SER A 68 -6.20 -9.66 -11.13
C SER A 68 -6.92 -8.79 -12.17
N THR A 69 -8.16 -8.39 -11.89
CA THR A 69 -8.99 -7.58 -12.80
C THR A 69 -8.59 -6.11 -12.86
N THR A 70 -7.86 -5.61 -11.85
CA THR A 70 -7.40 -4.22 -11.78
C THR A 70 -5.93 -4.09 -12.21
N TYR A 71 -5.01 -4.39 -11.30
CA TYR A 71 -3.58 -4.16 -11.46
C TYR A 71 -2.97 -5.15 -12.44
N ALA A 72 -3.28 -6.45 -12.32
CA ALA A 72 -2.64 -7.45 -13.18
C ALA A 72 -3.09 -7.32 -14.63
N ALA A 73 -4.36 -7.00 -14.89
CA ALA A 73 -4.89 -6.77 -16.23
C ALA A 73 -4.18 -5.62 -16.97
N ARG A 74 -3.72 -4.59 -16.24
CA ARG A 74 -3.02 -3.42 -16.80
C ARG A 74 -1.50 -3.59 -16.90
N SER A 75 -0.95 -4.64 -16.30
CA SER A 75 0.50 -4.90 -16.31
C SER A 75 0.94 -5.61 -17.60
N THR A 76 2.05 -5.13 -18.17
CA THR A 76 2.72 -5.74 -19.32
C THR A 76 3.71 -6.85 -18.92
N ALA A 77 4.01 -6.97 -17.63
CA ALA A 77 4.98 -7.94 -17.13
C ALA A 77 4.49 -9.39 -17.31
N LYS A 78 5.39 -10.28 -17.73
CA LYS A 78 5.11 -11.72 -17.83
C LYS A 78 4.90 -12.38 -16.46
N LEU A 79 5.68 -11.97 -15.45
CA LEU A 79 5.58 -12.47 -14.08
C LEU A 79 4.96 -11.39 -13.19
N LYS A 80 3.73 -11.64 -12.73
CA LYS A 80 2.92 -10.67 -11.97
C LYS A 80 2.86 -10.96 -10.47
N SER A 81 3.73 -11.83 -9.96
CA SER A 81 3.69 -12.31 -8.57
C SER A 81 3.84 -11.19 -7.52
N LYS A 82 4.55 -10.10 -7.85
CA LYS A 82 4.74 -8.94 -6.97
C LYS A 82 3.48 -8.10 -6.76
N LEU A 83 2.50 -8.17 -7.66
CA LEU A 83 1.20 -7.53 -7.46
C LEU A 83 0.38 -8.17 -6.34
N TYR A 84 0.77 -9.36 -5.88
CA TYR A 84 0.10 -10.09 -4.80
C TYR A 84 0.91 -10.05 -3.49
N ASP A 85 1.82 -9.09 -3.35
CA ASP A 85 2.50 -8.83 -2.08
C ASP A 85 1.55 -8.15 -1.09
N SER A 86 1.76 -8.37 0.21
CA SER A 86 0.76 -8.00 1.23
C SER A 86 0.45 -6.50 1.29
N TYR A 87 1.39 -5.62 0.94
CA TYR A 87 1.13 -4.18 0.89
C TYR A 87 0.28 -3.79 -0.34
N VAL A 88 0.41 -4.50 -1.47
CA VAL A 88 -0.43 -4.27 -2.65
C VAL A 88 -1.85 -4.77 -2.38
N ARG A 89 -1.98 -5.91 -1.70
CA ARG A 89 -3.25 -6.41 -1.14
C ARG A 89 -3.88 -5.39 -0.20
N ALA A 90 -3.09 -4.76 0.67
CA ALA A 90 -3.59 -3.70 1.55
C ALA A 90 -4.10 -2.48 0.77
N ILE A 91 -3.37 -2.03 -0.25
CA ILE A 91 -3.82 -0.92 -1.11
C ILE A 91 -5.14 -1.29 -1.80
N ARG A 92 -5.25 -2.48 -2.41
CA ARG A 92 -6.48 -2.93 -3.07
C ARG A 92 -7.65 -2.98 -2.09
N TRP A 93 -7.46 -3.66 -0.95
CA TRP A 93 -8.45 -3.80 0.09
C TRP A 93 -8.95 -2.43 0.59
N ALA A 94 -8.02 -1.51 0.86
CA ALA A 94 -8.37 -0.17 1.32
C ALA A 94 -9.14 0.61 0.25
N THR A 95 -8.72 0.51 -1.01
CA THR A 95 -9.36 1.18 -2.15
C THR A 95 -10.81 0.73 -2.33
N ASP A 96 -11.07 -0.56 -2.13
CA ASP A 96 -12.41 -1.13 -2.19
C ASP A 96 -13.23 -0.75 -0.95
N ARG A 97 -12.60 -0.78 0.24
CA ARG A 97 -13.27 -0.52 1.51
C ARG A 97 -13.75 0.93 1.68
N ILE A 98 -13.04 1.91 1.12
CA ILE A 98 -13.45 3.33 1.18
C ILE A 98 -14.55 3.70 0.18
N GLY A 99 -14.90 2.83 -0.77
CA GLY A 99 -15.89 3.11 -1.80
C GLY A 99 -15.49 4.28 -2.70
N ASP A 100 -16.40 5.21 -2.96
CA ASP A 100 -16.21 6.33 -3.91
C ASP A 100 -15.70 7.63 -3.28
N THR A 101 -15.58 7.69 -1.95
CA THR A 101 -15.13 8.92 -1.27
C THR A 101 -14.37 8.59 -0.01
N GLY A 102 -13.12 9.03 0.04
CA GLY A 102 -12.26 8.79 1.18
C GLY A 102 -10.78 8.97 0.86
N ILE A 103 -9.95 8.61 1.84
CA ILE A 103 -8.50 8.72 1.79
C ILE A 103 -7.88 7.39 2.25
N VAL A 104 -6.91 6.90 1.47
CA VAL A 104 -5.99 5.83 1.90
C VAL A 104 -4.62 6.45 2.13
N ALA A 105 -4.09 6.36 3.36
CA ALA A 105 -2.76 6.87 3.69
C ALA A 105 -1.87 5.76 4.27
N TYR A 106 -0.89 5.31 3.51
CA TYR A 106 0.00 4.23 3.90
C TYR A 106 1.46 4.62 3.84
N VAL A 107 2.25 4.10 4.80
CA VAL A 107 3.68 3.89 4.58
C VAL A 107 3.84 2.52 3.94
N THR A 108 4.45 2.47 2.77
CA THR A 108 4.58 1.26 1.94
C THR A 108 6.04 0.98 1.61
N ASN A 109 6.34 -0.24 1.17
CA ASN A 109 7.59 -0.50 0.43
C ASN A 109 7.61 0.36 -0.86
N SER A 110 8.69 1.08 -1.16
CA SER A 110 8.78 1.95 -2.35
C SER A 110 8.99 1.23 -3.68
N GLY A 111 9.19 -0.09 -3.69
CA GLY A 111 9.48 -0.87 -4.90
C GLY A 111 8.38 -0.82 -5.97
N TRP A 112 7.15 -0.43 -5.62
CA TRP A 112 6.09 -0.21 -6.61
C TRP A 112 6.25 1.07 -7.41
N LEU A 113 7.08 2.03 -7.01
CA LEU A 113 7.27 3.29 -7.72
C LEU A 113 7.96 3.09 -9.08
N THR A 114 8.92 2.17 -9.14
CA THR A 114 9.76 1.95 -10.33
C THR A 114 9.77 0.51 -10.82
N GLY A 115 9.18 -0.43 -10.09
CA GLY A 115 9.21 -1.85 -10.44
C GLY A 115 8.51 -2.18 -11.77
N ASN A 116 9.15 -2.99 -12.61
CA ASN A 116 8.58 -3.41 -13.90
C ASN A 116 7.29 -4.23 -13.75
N THR A 117 7.17 -5.00 -12.66
CA THR A 117 6.02 -5.88 -12.40
C THR A 117 4.83 -5.16 -11.77
N THR A 118 5.05 -3.93 -11.28
CA THR A 118 4.07 -3.10 -10.59
C THR A 118 3.56 -1.94 -11.47
N ASP A 119 3.89 -1.96 -12.76
CA ASP A 119 3.39 -1.02 -13.77
C ASP A 119 1.86 -0.94 -13.79
N GLY A 120 1.18 -2.09 -13.74
CA GLY A 120 -0.28 -2.13 -13.72
C GLY A 120 -0.91 -1.47 -12.49
N LEU A 121 -0.23 -1.48 -11.33
CA LEU A 121 -0.68 -0.72 -10.16
C LEU A 121 -0.57 0.80 -10.41
N ARG A 122 0.55 1.25 -10.99
CA ARG A 122 0.76 2.67 -11.33
C ARG A 122 -0.21 3.18 -12.40
N ILE A 123 -0.65 2.30 -13.31
CA ILE A 123 -1.68 2.64 -14.31
C ILE A 123 -3.07 2.69 -13.67
N ALA A 124 -3.39 1.74 -12.79
CA ALA A 124 -4.72 1.66 -12.18
C ALA A 124 -5.00 2.80 -11.19
N MET A 125 -4.04 3.21 -10.37
CA MET A 125 -4.29 4.21 -9.32
C MET A 125 -4.84 5.55 -9.86
N PRO A 126 -4.30 6.13 -10.94
CA PRO A 126 -4.87 7.33 -11.55
C PRO A 126 -6.29 7.17 -12.12
N GLU A 127 -6.75 5.94 -12.37
CA GLU A 127 -8.13 5.67 -12.80
C GLU A 127 -9.10 5.58 -11.61
N GLU A 128 -8.59 5.19 -10.43
CA GLU A 128 -9.40 4.96 -9.23
C GLU A 128 -9.41 6.13 -8.25
N PHE A 129 -8.44 7.04 -8.35
CA PHE A 129 -8.26 8.16 -7.44
C PHE A 129 -8.32 9.50 -8.17
N SER A 130 -8.74 10.54 -7.44
CA SER A 130 -8.75 11.92 -7.92
C SER A 130 -7.41 12.64 -7.70
N ALA A 131 -6.66 12.23 -6.68
CA ALA A 131 -5.32 12.71 -6.41
C ALA A 131 -4.48 11.64 -5.71
N LEU A 132 -3.19 11.63 -6.03
CA LEU A 132 -2.17 10.79 -5.40
C LEU A 132 -1.05 11.71 -4.89
N TYR A 133 -0.67 11.57 -3.63
CA TYR A 133 0.52 12.19 -3.06
C TYR A 133 1.49 11.09 -2.66
N ILE A 134 2.68 11.15 -3.24
CA ILE A 134 3.70 10.11 -3.16
C ILE A 134 4.98 10.76 -2.67
N TYR A 135 5.35 10.45 -1.43
CA TYR A 135 6.63 10.88 -0.86
C TYR A 135 7.57 9.67 -0.83
N ASP A 136 8.51 9.61 -1.77
CA ASP A 136 9.56 8.60 -1.79
C ASP A 136 10.62 8.93 -0.72
N LEU A 137 10.68 8.09 0.30
CA LEU A 137 11.66 8.18 1.39
C LEU A 137 12.94 7.40 1.08
N ARG A 138 12.98 6.71 -0.06
CA ARG A 138 14.12 5.92 -0.54
C ARG A 138 14.58 4.89 0.50
N GLY A 139 15.88 4.62 0.55
CA GLY A 139 16.51 3.73 1.52
C GLY A 139 16.54 2.27 1.06
N ASN A 140 16.35 1.99 -0.22
CA ASN A 140 16.38 0.63 -0.76
C ASN A 140 17.81 0.09 -0.85
N GLN A 141 18.20 -0.74 0.12
CA GLN A 141 19.55 -1.31 0.19
C GLN A 141 19.81 -2.43 -0.82
N ARG A 142 18.78 -2.85 -1.57
CA ARG A 142 18.90 -3.90 -2.58
C ARG A 142 19.23 -3.35 -3.98
N GLN A 143 19.21 -2.03 -4.14
CA GLN A 143 19.60 -1.38 -5.39
C GLN A 143 21.13 -1.37 -5.53
N THR A 144 21.61 -1.44 -6.76
CA THR A 144 23.05 -1.30 -7.05
C THR A 144 23.59 0.02 -6.52
N ASP A 145 22.79 1.08 -6.61
CA ASP A 145 23.13 2.41 -6.11
C ASP A 145 22.51 2.71 -4.73
N TRP A 146 22.70 1.78 -3.78
CA TRP A 146 22.21 1.93 -2.41
C TRP A 146 22.80 3.14 -1.66
N ARG A 147 23.95 3.67 -2.11
CA ARG A 147 24.58 4.86 -1.51
C ARG A 147 23.73 6.09 -1.74
N THR A 148 23.25 6.27 -2.98
CA THR A 148 22.32 7.35 -3.31
C THR A 148 20.98 7.14 -2.59
N GLU A 149 20.53 5.90 -2.39
CA GLU A 149 19.33 5.61 -1.58
C GLU A 149 19.43 6.06 -0.12
N GLY A 150 20.63 6.16 0.45
CA GLY A 150 20.86 6.59 1.82
C GLY A 150 20.34 5.62 2.88
N GLY A 151 20.01 6.14 4.06
CA GLY A 151 19.57 5.36 5.23
C GLY A 151 18.21 4.69 5.05
N LYS A 152 18.06 3.49 5.64
CA LYS A 152 16.81 2.73 5.74
C LYS A 152 15.83 3.43 6.70
N ILE A 153 14.55 3.53 6.37
CA ILE A 153 13.56 4.13 7.31
C ILE A 153 13.29 3.23 8.53
N PHE A 154 13.23 1.91 8.33
CA PHE A 154 12.87 0.93 9.36
C PHE A 154 14.07 0.14 9.91
N ASP A 155 15.29 0.70 9.87
CA ASP A 155 16.53 0.08 10.33
C ASP A 155 16.69 -1.38 9.91
N ASP A 156 16.95 -2.30 10.83
CA ASP A 156 17.13 -3.73 10.55
C ASP A 156 15.83 -4.48 10.28
N GLY A 157 14.68 -3.82 10.49
CA GLY A 157 13.36 -4.39 10.21
C GLY A 157 13.06 -4.53 8.71
N SER A 158 13.75 -3.80 7.82
CA SER A 158 13.61 -3.98 6.37
C SER A 158 14.78 -3.40 5.58
N GLN A 159 15.20 -4.10 4.52
CA GLN A 159 16.14 -3.60 3.51
C GLN A 159 15.45 -2.88 2.35
N THR A 160 14.12 -2.87 2.32
CA THR A 160 13.34 -2.22 1.26
C THR A 160 13.32 -0.72 1.48
N GLY A 161 13.25 0.05 0.39
CA GLY A 161 12.91 1.47 0.51
C GLY A 161 11.48 1.65 1.01
N ALA A 162 11.16 2.87 1.45
CA ALA A 162 9.84 3.22 1.96
C ALA A 162 9.26 4.41 1.20
N ALA A 163 7.94 4.44 1.03
CA ALA A 163 7.23 5.57 0.45
C ALA A 163 5.95 5.83 1.23
N ILE A 164 5.63 7.10 1.45
CA ILE A 164 4.33 7.53 1.97
C ILE A 164 3.40 7.73 0.76
N LEU A 165 2.30 6.99 0.74
CA LEU A 165 1.22 7.12 -0.23
C LEU A 165 0.01 7.75 0.47
N ILE A 166 -0.54 8.83 -0.10
CA ILE A 166 -1.85 9.37 0.26
C ILE A 166 -2.69 9.42 -1.01
N ALA A 167 -3.70 8.56 -1.10
CA ALA A 167 -4.57 8.43 -2.26
C ALA A 167 -5.97 8.92 -1.91
N VAL A 168 -6.52 9.82 -2.72
CA VAL A 168 -7.76 10.55 -2.43
C VAL A 168 -8.83 10.23 -3.47
N LYS A 169 -9.98 9.73 -3.01
CA LYS A 169 -11.21 9.62 -3.80
C LYS A 169 -12.14 10.78 -3.45
N ASN A 170 -12.47 11.58 -4.46
CA ASN A 170 -13.40 12.69 -4.35
C ASN A 170 -14.35 12.69 -5.56
N PRO A 171 -15.64 12.35 -5.40
CA PRO A 171 -16.59 12.26 -6.51
C PRO A 171 -16.92 13.62 -7.14
N ALA A 172 -16.60 14.72 -6.45
CA ALA A 172 -16.75 16.07 -6.99
C ALA A 172 -15.53 16.53 -7.80
N ALA A 173 -14.43 15.77 -7.81
CA ALA A 173 -13.25 16.11 -8.60
C ALA A 173 -13.53 15.85 -10.09
N THR A 174 -13.15 16.81 -10.93
CA THR A 174 -13.29 16.73 -12.37
C THR A 174 -11.93 16.67 -13.05
N GLY A 175 -11.81 15.90 -14.12
CA GLY A 175 -10.57 15.77 -14.89
C GLY A 175 -9.70 14.59 -14.44
N PRO A 176 -8.48 14.47 -15.00
CA PRO A 176 -7.58 13.36 -14.67
C PRO A 176 -7.08 13.44 -13.24
N CYS A 177 -6.69 12.29 -12.69
CA CYS A 177 -6.03 12.22 -11.39
C CYS A 177 -4.78 13.11 -11.35
N ARG A 178 -4.65 13.90 -10.29
CA ARG A 178 -3.44 14.69 -10.03
C ARG A 178 -2.41 13.85 -9.30
N ILE A 179 -1.19 13.78 -9.81
CA ILE A 179 -0.10 13.04 -9.17
C ILE A 179 0.88 14.07 -8.62
N HIS A 180 1.11 13.99 -7.32
CA HIS A 180 2.05 14.83 -6.59
C HIS A 180 3.18 13.94 -6.10
N TYR A 181 4.37 14.11 -6.65
CA TYR A 181 5.53 13.32 -6.28
C TYR A 181 6.56 14.16 -5.53
N ARG A 182 7.21 13.58 -4.54
CA ARG A 182 8.34 14.19 -3.84
C ARG A 182 9.38 13.13 -3.53
N ASP A 183 10.61 13.40 -3.90
CA ASP A 183 11.79 12.64 -3.46
C ASP A 183 12.36 13.30 -2.20
N ILE A 184 12.78 12.50 -1.21
CA ILE A 184 13.41 13.01 0.00
C ILE A 184 14.82 13.53 -0.22
N GLY A 185 15.53 13.03 -1.24
CA GLY A 185 16.90 13.42 -1.58
C GLY A 185 17.92 12.27 -1.50
N ASP A 186 19.08 12.51 -2.10
CA ASP A 186 20.18 11.56 -2.23
C ASP A 186 21.04 11.46 -0.97
N GLY A 187 21.47 10.24 -0.64
CA GLY A 187 22.53 9.97 0.33
C GLY A 187 22.22 10.34 1.79
N LEU A 188 20.99 10.72 2.09
CA LEU A 188 20.57 11.17 3.42
C LEU A 188 20.59 10.01 4.42
N SER A 189 21.05 10.29 5.65
CA SER A 189 20.94 9.33 6.75
C SER A 189 19.47 9.09 7.13
N ARG A 190 19.21 8.04 7.92
CA ARG A 190 17.85 7.79 8.43
C ARG A 190 17.38 8.98 9.28
N GLU A 191 18.26 9.49 10.13
CA GLU A 191 17.99 10.59 11.05
C GLU A 191 17.66 11.87 10.28
N ASP A 192 18.41 12.18 9.23
CA ASP A 192 18.14 13.35 8.37
C ASP A 192 16.78 13.20 7.68
N LYS A 193 16.47 12.01 7.15
CA LYS A 193 15.17 11.74 6.53
C LYS A 193 14.02 11.94 7.52
N LEU A 194 14.15 11.40 8.73
CA LEU A 194 13.12 11.54 9.77
C LEU A 194 12.98 13.01 10.23
N ALA A 195 14.07 13.76 10.32
CA ALA A 195 14.04 15.19 10.64
C ALA A 195 13.33 16.01 9.54
N ILE A 196 13.59 15.70 8.26
CA ILE A 196 12.91 16.33 7.13
C ILE A 196 11.41 16.01 7.18
N VAL A 197 11.03 14.74 7.40
CA VAL A 197 9.62 14.36 7.48
C VAL A 197 8.93 15.06 8.66
N ALA A 198 9.58 15.13 9.83
CA ALA A 198 9.02 15.76 11.02
C ALA A 198 8.78 17.28 10.86
N THR A 199 9.57 17.94 10.00
CA THR A 199 9.43 19.39 9.73
C THR A 199 8.64 19.69 8.45
N SER A 200 8.30 18.68 7.66
CA SER A 200 7.57 18.83 6.41
C SER A 200 6.10 19.16 6.66
N GLN A 201 5.59 20.17 5.97
CA GLN A 201 4.18 20.54 5.99
C GLN A 201 3.52 20.16 4.67
N PHE A 202 2.47 19.35 4.72
CA PHE A 202 1.78 18.83 3.54
C PHE A 202 1.34 19.89 2.54
N THR A 203 0.89 21.05 3.04
CA THR A 203 0.37 22.15 2.24
C THR A 203 1.44 23.04 1.60
N THR A 204 2.67 23.04 2.12
CA THR A 204 3.74 23.94 1.66
C THR A 204 4.96 23.22 1.12
N MET A 205 5.05 21.90 1.30
CA MET A 205 6.12 21.11 0.74
C MET A 205 6.08 21.17 -0.79
N ALA A 206 7.25 21.34 -1.41
CA ALA A 206 7.39 21.33 -2.86
C ALA A 206 7.08 19.92 -3.40
N TRP A 207 5.92 19.80 -4.04
CA TRP A 207 5.50 18.64 -4.81
C TRP A 207 5.84 18.87 -6.29
N SER A 208 6.39 17.85 -6.94
CA SER A 208 6.51 17.78 -8.40
C SER A 208 5.18 17.29 -9.01
N TRP A 209 4.87 17.78 -10.21
CA TRP A 209 3.65 17.49 -10.97
C TRP A 209 3.93 16.57 -12.14
#